data_AF-A0A267FAY0-F1
#
_entry.id   AF-A0A267FAY0-F1
#
_cell.length_a   1.000
_cell.length_b   1.000
_cell.length_c   1.000
_cell.angle_alpha   90.00
_cell.angle_beta   90.00
_cell.angle_gamma   90.00
#
_symmetry.space_group_name_H-M   'P 1'
#
loop_
_entity.id
_entity.type
_entity.pdbx_description
1 polymer ?
#
loop_
_entity_poly.entity_id
_entity_poly.type
_entity_poly.pdbx_seq_one_letter_code
_entity_poly.pdbx_strand_id
1 'polypeptide(L)'
;GQMSSKKAPAAAPVVVSRLLEDRLAKLEEVEKKVDQVLQFASNTLEEMGKDRTVQKTVDDHTKKFINSLREVEKDMLEQLTYLNQVSCGHPYESSAYAARLQSDQATEQAAIVANQLDDLIAICAQSANGSSGATAGGDLGTDFEMGAGSN
;
A
#
# COMPACT_ATOMS: atom_id res chain seq x y z
N GLY A 1 38.61 -3.59 -0.06
CA GLY A 1 37.47 -2.85 0.50
C GLY A 1 36.64 -2.32 -0.64
N GLN A 2 35.40 -2.79 -0.77
CA GLN A 2 34.29 -2.17 -1.49
C GLN A 2 33.07 -3.08 -1.28
N MET A 3 32.15 -2.69 -0.40
CA MET A 3 30.83 -3.32 -0.26
C MET A 3 29.84 -2.40 -0.97
N SER A 4 29.26 -2.93 -2.05
CA SER A 4 28.30 -2.23 -2.90
C SER A 4 26.91 -2.29 -2.27
N SER A 5 26.39 -1.12 -1.89
CA SER A 5 25.06 -0.92 -1.32
C SER A 5 23.96 -1.21 -2.34
N LYS A 6 23.29 -2.36 -2.22
CA LYS A 6 22.02 -2.61 -2.91
C LYS A 6 20.85 -2.04 -2.09
N LYS A 7 20.39 -0.86 -2.50
CA LYS A 7 19.16 -0.21 -2.04
C LYS A 7 17.94 -1.03 -2.50
N ALA A 8 17.22 -1.62 -1.55
CA ALA A 8 15.95 -2.31 -1.78
C ALA A 8 14.77 -1.30 -1.87
N PRO A 9 13.67 -1.62 -2.60
CA PRO A 9 12.69 -0.64 -3.04
C PRO A 9 11.64 -0.32 -1.96
N ALA A 10 11.52 0.97 -1.64
CA ALA A 10 10.56 1.54 -0.69
C ALA A 10 9.19 1.83 -1.35
N ALA A 11 8.41 0.80 -1.67
CA ALA A 11 7.16 0.97 -2.42
C ALA A 11 5.87 1.09 -1.56
N ALA A 12 5.91 0.75 -0.27
CA ALA A 12 4.71 0.68 0.56
C ALA A 12 4.14 2.00 1.15
N PRO A 13 4.89 3.12 1.35
CA PRO A 13 4.30 4.34 1.91
C PRO A 13 3.61 5.25 0.88
N VAL A 14 3.81 5.02 -0.42
CA VAL A 14 3.51 6.02 -1.47
C VAL A 14 2.01 6.09 -1.83
N VAL A 15 1.25 5.01 -1.62
CA VAL A 15 -0.12 4.90 -2.13
C VAL A 15 -1.13 5.68 -1.27
N VAL A 16 -0.96 5.68 0.06
CA VAL A 16 -1.84 6.41 0.98
C VAL A 16 -1.65 7.93 0.84
N SER A 17 -0.41 8.37 0.66
CA SER A 17 -0.09 9.79 0.44
C SER A 17 -0.72 10.33 -0.85
N ARG A 18 -0.70 9.56 -1.94
CA ARG A 18 -1.34 9.95 -3.21
C ARG A 18 -2.85 10.11 -3.10
N LEU A 19 -3.53 9.21 -2.39
CA LEU A 19 -4.98 9.31 -2.19
C LEU A 19 -5.34 10.55 -1.36
N LEU A 20 -4.53 10.91 -0.37
CA LEU A 20 -4.73 12.12 0.43
C LEU A 20 -4.49 13.40 -0.39
N GLU A 21 -3.44 13.41 -1.21
CA GLU A 21 -3.12 14.52 -2.13
C GLU A 21 -4.27 14.77 -3.12
N ASP A 22 -4.80 13.71 -3.73
CA ASP A 22 -5.95 13.81 -4.64
C ASP A 22 -7.21 14.37 -3.95
N ARG A 23 -7.38 14.09 -2.64
CA ARG A 23 -8.53 14.58 -1.86
C ARG A 23 -8.38 16.04 -1.48
N LEU A 24 -7.18 16.44 -1.07
CA LEU A 24 -6.88 17.85 -0.82
C LEU A 24 -7.06 18.68 -2.10
N ALA A 25 -6.60 18.15 -3.24
CA ALA A 25 -6.79 18.81 -4.53
C ALA A 25 -8.28 18.99 -4.89
N LYS A 26 -9.12 17.98 -4.62
CA LYS A 26 -10.58 18.10 -4.83
C LYS A 26 -11.22 19.13 -3.92
N LEU A 27 -10.81 19.22 -2.66
CA LEU A 27 -11.32 20.24 -1.74
C LEU A 27 -10.88 21.65 -2.16
N GLU A 28 -9.65 21.80 -2.67
CA GLU A 28 -9.18 23.07 -3.24
C GLU A 28 -9.97 23.46 -4.50
N GLU A 29 -10.37 22.48 -5.32
CA GLU A 29 -11.26 22.72 -6.46
C GLU A 29 -12.65 23.20 -6.00
N VAL A 30 -13.20 22.60 -4.95
CA VAL A 30 -14.47 23.04 -4.35
C VAL A 30 -14.34 24.47 -3.82
N GLU A 31 -13.25 24.82 -3.14
CA GLU A 31 -12.99 26.18 -2.66
C GLU A 31 -12.98 27.19 -3.81
N LYS A 32 -12.30 26.87 -4.92
CA LYS A 32 -12.31 27.70 -6.13
C LYS A 32 -13.71 27.85 -6.72
N LYS A 33 -14.55 26.82 -6.68
CA LYS A 33 -15.95 26.90 -7.12
C LYS A 33 -16.77 27.79 -6.19
N VAL A 34 -16.55 27.74 -4.88
CA VAL A 34 -17.20 28.65 -3.91
C VAL A 34 -16.86 30.11 -4.21
N ASP A 35 -15.60 30.42 -4.49
CA ASP A 35 -15.19 31.76 -4.92
C ASP A 35 -15.95 32.21 -6.18
N GLN A 36 -16.11 31.32 -7.17
CA GLN A 36 -16.87 31.62 -8.38
C GLN A 36 -18.36 31.83 -8.11
N VAL A 37 -18.98 31.06 -7.22
CA VAL A 37 -20.36 31.27 -6.78
C VAL A 37 -20.52 32.67 -6.20
N LEU A 38 -19.62 33.08 -5.31
CA LEU A 38 -19.64 34.42 -4.71
C LEU A 38 -19.45 35.52 -5.77
N GLN A 39 -18.59 35.31 -6.77
CA GLN A 39 -18.42 36.24 -7.88
C GLN A 39 -19.71 36.39 -8.71
N PHE A 40 -20.41 35.30 -9.03
CA PHE A 40 -21.69 35.39 -9.76
C PHE A 40 -22.75 36.15 -8.96
N ALA A 41 -22.81 35.94 -7.65
CA ALA A 41 -23.69 36.71 -6.76
C ALA A 41 -23.31 38.21 -6.76
N SER A 42 -22.02 38.53 -6.61
CA SER A 42 -21.52 39.90 -6.64
C SER A 42 -21.87 40.60 -7.97
N ASN A 43 -21.60 39.94 -9.10
CA ASN A 43 -21.89 40.50 -10.43
C ASN A 43 -23.40 40.69 -10.67
N THR A 44 -24.24 39.85 -10.06
CA THR A 44 -25.70 40.01 -10.11
C THR A 44 -26.11 41.27 -9.35
N LEU A 45 -25.63 41.44 -8.12
CA LEU A 45 -25.92 42.60 -7.27
C LEU A 45 -25.35 43.90 -7.86
N GLU A 46 -24.16 43.85 -8.43
CA GLU A 46 -23.53 45.01 -9.09
C GLU A 46 -24.34 45.46 -10.30
N GLU A 47 -24.83 44.54 -11.14
CA GLU A 47 -25.69 44.87 -12.27
C GLU A 47 -27.04 45.46 -11.82
N MET A 48 -27.62 44.92 -10.75
CA MET A 48 -28.85 45.46 -10.15
C MET A 48 -28.65 46.85 -9.53
N GLY A 49 -27.44 47.20 -9.12
CA GLY A 49 -27.09 48.50 -8.54
C GLY A 49 -26.87 49.61 -9.57
N LYS A 50 -26.89 49.31 -10.88
CA LYS A 50 -26.70 50.30 -11.95
C LYS A 50 -27.96 51.16 -12.16
N ASP A 51 -27.77 52.42 -12.55
CA ASP A 51 -28.86 53.34 -12.92
C ASP A 51 -29.78 52.77 -14.01
N ARG A 52 -29.22 51.93 -14.89
CA ARG A 52 -29.97 51.16 -15.89
C ARG A 52 -29.57 49.69 -15.83
N THR A 53 -30.33 48.91 -15.08
CA THR A 53 -30.18 47.45 -15.00
C THR A 53 -30.48 46.77 -16.33
N VAL A 54 -29.59 45.85 -16.75
CA VAL A 54 -29.85 44.95 -17.88
C VAL A 54 -30.37 43.61 -17.35
N GLN A 55 -31.69 43.43 -17.40
CA GLN A 55 -32.37 42.25 -16.83
C GLN A 55 -31.81 40.92 -17.35
N LYS A 56 -31.49 40.83 -18.65
CA LYS A 56 -30.91 39.62 -19.24
C LYS A 56 -29.58 39.23 -18.57
N THR A 57 -28.74 40.20 -18.27
CA THR A 57 -27.45 39.98 -17.60
C THR A 57 -27.65 39.50 -16.16
N VAL A 58 -28.61 40.09 -15.44
CA VAL A 58 -29.02 39.65 -14.10
C VAL A 58 -29.48 38.20 -14.12
N ASP A 59 -30.37 37.85 -15.06
CA ASP A 59 -30.89 36.50 -15.20
C ASP A 59 -29.78 35.48 -15.54
N ASP A 60 -28.83 35.87 -16.40
CA ASP A 60 -27.70 35.01 -16.79
C ASP A 60 -26.73 34.78 -15.61
N HIS A 61 -26.39 35.82 -14.84
CA HIS A 61 -25.56 35.69 -13.64
C HIS A 61 -26.27 34.89 -12.53
N THR A 62 -27.57 35.10 -12.34
CA THR A 62 -28.38 34.34 -11.39
C THR A 62 -28.44 32.86 -11.73
N LYS A 63 -28.60 32.51 -13.02
CA LYS A 63 -28.54 31.11 -13.47
C LYS A 63 -27.19 30.48 -13.21
N LYS A 64 -26.09 31.19 -13.51
CA LYS A 64 -24.73 30.72 -13.23
C LYS A 64 -24.50 30.51 -11.74
N PHE A 65 -24.95 31.44 -10.90
CA PHE A 65 -24.93 31.31 -9.45
C PHE A 65 -25.64 30.03 -8.98
N ILE A 66 -26.89 29.82 -9.39
CA ILE A 66 -27.68 28.64 -8.99
C ILE A 66 -27.02 27.34 -9.44
N ASN A 67 -26.56 27.28 -10.70
CA ASN A 67 -25.94 26.06 -11.24
C ASN A 67 -24.62 25.75 -10.53
N SER A 68 -23.76 26.74 -10.35
CA SER A 68 -22.48 26.57 -9.68
C SER A 68 -22.66 26.20 -8.20
N LEU A 69 -23.67 26.77 -7.53
CA LEU A 69 -24.00 26.40 -6.15
C LEU A 69 -24.44 24.94 -6.02
N ARG A 70 -25.24 24.43 -6.97
CA ARG A 70 -25.63 23.01 -7.01
C ARG A 70 -24.45 22.08 -7.23
N GLU A 71 -23.49 22.49 -8.08
CA GLU A 71 -22.26 21.72 -8.30
C GLU A 71 -21.40 21.68 -7.02
N VAL A 72 -21.22 22.81 -6.34
CA VAL A 72 -20.53 22.87 -5.03
C VAL A 72 -21.20 21.96 -4.01
N GLU A 73 -22.52 22.03 -3.88
CA GLU A 73 -23.29 21.19 -2.95
C GLU A 73 -23.08 19.69 -3.24
N LYS A 74 -23.16 19.30 -4.51
CA LYS A 74 -22.92 17.92 -4.94
C LYS A 74 -21.50 17.47 -4.60
N ASP A 75 -20.48 18.25 -4.97
CA ASP A 75 -19.08 17.89 -4.76
C ASP A 75 -18.74 17.80 -3.25
N MET A 76 -19.32 18.69 -2.44
CA MET A 76 -19.21 18.64 -0.97
C MET A 76 -19.87 17.38 -0.39
N LEU A 77 -21.06 17.01 -0.86
CA LEU A 77 -21.72 15.77 -0.43
C LEU A 77 -20.91 14.53 -0.78
N GLU A 78 -20.26 14.51 -1.94
CA GLU A 78 -19.35 13.43 -2.31
C GLU A 78 -18.14 13.35 -1.37
N GLN A 79 -17.53 14.47 -1.00
CA GLN A 79 -16.44 14.47 -0.02
C GLN A 79 -16.92 14.09 1.39
N LEU A 80 -18.11 14.54 1.81
CA LEU A 80 -18.71 14.15 3.09
C LEU A 80 -19.00 12.66 3.14
N THR A 81 -19.56 12.10 2.06
CA THR A 81 -19.85 10.66 1.94
C THR A 81 -18.56 9.85 2.01
N TYR A 82 -17.52 10.30 1.30
CA TYR A 82 -16.20 9.69 1.38
C TYR A 82 -15.61 9.78 2.80
N LEU A 83 -15.67 10.94 3.44
CA LEU A 83 -15.19 11.15 4.81
C LEU A 83 -15.93 10.21 5.78
N ASN A 84 -17.25 10.09 5.67
CA ASN A 84 -18.03 9.14 6.44
C ASN A 84 -17.58 7.69 6.19
N GLN A 85 -17.34 7.30 4.93
CA GLN A 85 -16.89 5.95 4.60
C GLN A 85 -15.52 5.62 5.21
N VAL A 86 -14.57 6.56 5.18
CA VAL A 86 -13.24 6.34 5.75
C VAL A 86 -13.21 6.52 7.26
N SER A 87 -14.08 7.36 7.84
CA SER A 87 -14.14 7.62 9.29
C SER A 87 -15.00 6.59 10.04
N CYS A 88 -15.94 5.93 9.37
CA CYS A 88 -16.80 4.89 9.95
C CYS A 88 -16.31 3.46 9.70
N GLY A 89 -15.10 3.26 9.16
CA GLY A 89 -14.39 1.97 9.25
C GLY A 89 -14.82 0.84 8.31
N HIS A 90 -15.29 1.10 7.07
CA HIS A 90 -15.55 0.03 6.09
C HIS A 90 -15.24 0.48 4.65
N PRO A 91 -14.52 -0.28 3.77
CA PRO A 91 -13.69 -1.48 3.90
C PRO A 91 -12.23 -1.19 3.47
N TYR A 92 -11.50 -0.33 4.20
CA TYR A 92 -10.06 -0.11 3.95
C TYR A 92 -9.16 -0.86 4.95
N GLU A 93 -9.74 -1.35 6.06
CA GLU A 93 -9.05 -2.22 7.02
C GLU A 93 -8.99 -3.70 6.58
N SER A 94 -9.77 -4.13 5.58
CA SER A 94 -9.69 -5.50 5.09
C SER A 94 -8.72 -5.62 3.92
N SER A 95 -8.83 -4.82 2.86
CA SER A 95 -8.01 -5.04 1.65
C SER A 95 -6.56 -4.57 1.78
N ALA A 96 -6.31 -3.36 2.31
CA ALA A 96 -4.95 -2.81 2.42
C ALA A 96 -4.15 -3.48 3.55
N TYR A 97 -4.78 -3.72 4.69
CA TYR A 97 -4.16 -4.48 5.77
C TYR A 97 -3.98 -5.96 5.39
N ALA A 98 -4.98 -6.62 4.77
CA ALA A 98 -4.78 -8.01 4.32
C ALA A 98 -3.72 -8.11 3.23
N ALA A 99 -3.63 -7.16 2.29
CA ALA A 99 -2.56 -7.15 1.29
C ALA A 99 -1.18 -6.99 1.93
N ARG A 100 -1.06 -6.13 2.94
CA ARG A 100 0.19 -5.96 3.70
C ARG A 100 0.53 -7.19 4.52
N LEU A 101 -0.43 -7.73 5.26
CA LEU A 101 -0.28 -8.97 6.03
C LEU A 101 0.12 -10.15 5.14
N GLN A 102 -0.53 -10.29 3.98
CA GLN A 102 -0.21 -11.33 3.01
C GLN A 102 1.20 -11.17 2.44
N SER A 103 1.63 -9.92 2.19
CA SER A 103 3.01 -9.62 1.78
C SER A 103 4.01 -9.99 2.89
N ASP A 104 3.74 -9.58 4.13
CA ASP A 104 4.61 -9.86 5.27
C ASP A 104 4.72 -11.38 5.51
N GLN A 105 3.60 -12.10 5.47
CA GLN A 105 3.58 -13.57 5.54
C GLN A 105 4.35 -14.23 4.39
N ALA A 106 4.20 -13.74 3.15
CA ALA A 106 4.94 -14.28 2.01
C ALA A 106 6.46 -14.05 2.15
N THR A 107 6.88 -12.90 2.71
CA THR A 107 8.30 -12.64 2.97
C THR A 107 8.88 -13.52 4.06
N GLU A 108 8.13 -13.78 5.13
CA GLU A 108 8.52 -14.69 6.20
C GLU A 108 8.69 -16.12 5.66
N GLN A 109 7.71 -16.59 4.88
CA GLN A 109 7.78 -17.90 4.23
C GLN A 109 8.97 -18.02 3.30
N ALA A 110 9.27 -16.99 2.51
CA ALA A 110 10.43 -16.98 1.63
C ALA A 110 11.76 -17.04 2.41
N ALA A 111 11.85 -16.36 3.55
CA ALA A 111 13.03 -16.42 4.43
C ALA A 111 13.23 -17.82 5.04
N ILE A 112 12.16 -18.47 5.47
CA ILE A 112 12.21 -19.85 5.98
C ILE A 112 12.75 -20.80 4.91
N VAL A 113 12.21 -20.73 3.68
CA VAL A 113 12.64 -21.60 2.57
C VAL A 113 14.09 -21.32 2.19
N ALA A 114 14.52 -20.05 2.20
CA ALA A 114 15.92 -19.70 1.93
C ALA A 114 16.87 -20.32 2.95
N ASN A 115 16.56 -20.22 4.25
CA ASN A 115 17.37 -20.84 5.31
C ASN A 115 17.43 -22.37 5.17
N GLN A 116 16.31 -23.02 4.85
CA GLN A 116 16.26 -24.46 4.61
C GLN A 116 17.14 -24.87 3.42
N LEU A 117 17.19 -24.04 2.37
CA LEU A 117 18.05 -24.30 1.21
C LEU A 117 19.54 -24.17 1.58
N ASP A 118 19.90 -23.17 2.37
CA ASP A 118 21.28 -22.97 2.86
C ASP A 118 21.74 -24.15 3.73
N ASP A 119 20.88 -24.65 4.61
CA ASP A 119 21.15 -25.85 5.42
C ASP A 119 21.37 -27.09 4.53
N LEU A 120 20.54 -27.29 3.49
CA LEU A 120 20.70 -28.38 2.55
C LEU A 120 22.01 -28.27 1.74
N ILE A 121 22.36 -27.06 1.31
CA ILE A 121 23.64 -26.82 0.62
C ILE A 121 24.82 -27.18 1.54
N ALA A 122 24.75 -26.80 2.82
CA ALA A 122 25.78 -27.14 3.79
C ALA A 122 25.89 -28.67 3.99
N ILE A 123 24.77 -29.38 4.10
CA ILE A 123 24.75 -30.85 4.23
C ILE A 123 25.28 -31.53 2.97
N CYS A 124 24.91 -31.06 1.78
CA CYS A 124 25.42 -31.57 0.51
C CYS A 124 26.94 -31.35 0.39
N ALA A 125 27.45 -30.19 0.81
CA ALA A 125 28.88 -29.91 0.83
C ALA A 125 29.65 -30.79 1.82
N GLN A 126 29.07 -31.04 3.01
CA GLN A 126 29.64 -31.97 3.99
C GLN A 126 29.66 -33.42 3.47
N SER A 127 28.58 -33.84 2.81
CA SER A 127 28.47 -35.17 2.18
C SER A 127 29.46 -35.35 1.02
N ALA A 128 29.76 -34.28 0.27
CA ALA A 128 30.78 -34.30 -0.77
C ALA A 128 32.19 -34.47 -0.18
N ASN A 129 32.49 -33.81 0.94
CA ASN A 129 33.78 -33.93 1.65
C ASN A 129 33.95 -35.25 2.41
N GLY A 130 32.87 -35.95 2.74
CA GLY A 130 32.90 -37.25 3.43
C GLY A 130 33.30 -38.46 2.55
N SER A 131 33.59 -38.26 1.27
CA SER A 131 33.91 -39.34 0.31
C SER A 131 35.41 -39.60 0.07
N SER A 132 36.31 -38.88 0.75
CA SER A 132 37.76 -39.13 0.68
C SER A 132 38.30 -39.71 2.00
N GLY A 133 38.27 -41.03 2.15
CA GLY A 133 39.02 -41.70 3.22
C GLY A 133 38.46 -43.04 3.73
N ALA A 134 38.19 -44.01 2.85
CA ALA A 134 38.07 -45.40 3.29
C ALA A 134 38.57 -46.35 2.18
N THR A 135 39.90 -46.37 1.99
CA THR A 135 40.58 -47.45 1.26
C THR A 135 41.65 -48.07 2.14
N ALA A 136 41.50 -49.39 2.33
CA ALA A 136 42.53 -50.39 2.60
C ALA A 136 43.09 -50.55 4.04
N GLY A 137 42.74 -51.70 4.64
CA GLY A 137 43.74 -52.72 4.95
C GLY A 137 44.13 -52.93 6.42
N GLY A 138 44.01 -54.18 6.89
CA GLY A 138 44.53 -54.71 8.16
C GLY A 138 43.48 -54.70 9.27
N ASP A 139 43.23 -55.75 10.04
CA ASP A 139 44.04 -56.93 10.36
C ASP A 139 43.12 -57.98 11.03
N LEU A 140 43.48 -59.26 10.87
CA LEU A 140 42.78 -60.39 11.45
C LEU A 140 42.99 -60.41 12.98
N GLY A 141 41.90 -60.35 13.73
CA GLY A 141 41.85 -60.70 15.15
C GLY A 141 40.76 -61.73 15.37
N THR A 142 41.13 -63.01 15.28
CA THR A 142 40.37 -64.11 15.86
C THR A 142 40.17 -63.84 17.35
N ASP A 143 38.95 -63.90 17.86
CA ASP A 143 38.72 -64.53 19.16
C ASP A 143 37.29 -65.06 19.27
N PHE A 144 37.28 -66.37 19.43
CA PHE A 144 36.19 -67.28 19.71
C PHE A 144 35.99 -67.28 21.23
N GLU A 145 34.83 -66.88 21.73
CA GLU A 145 34.37 -67.44 23.01
C GLU A 145 32.85 -67.61 23.02
N MET A 146 32.47 -68.89 23.06
CA MET A 146 31.13 -69.43 23.16
C MET A 146 30.86 -69.65 24.66
N GLY A 147 30.09 -68.77 25.28
CA GLY A 147 29.69 -68.87 26.69
C GLY A 147 28.22 -69.25 26.82
N ALA A 148 27.98 -70.48 27.25
CA ALA A 148 26.69 -71.14 27.41
C ALA A 148 25.77 -70.47 28.45
N GLY A 149 24.46 -70.72 28.30
CA GLY A 149 23.40 -70.15 29.12
C GLY A 149 23.30 -70.73 30.54
N SER A 150 22.39 -70.14 31.31
CA SER A 150 21.42 -70.86 32.13
C SER A 150 20.35 -69.90 32.66
N ASN A 151 19.11 -70.27 32.34
CA ASN A 151 17.87 -70.19 33.11
C ASN A 151 17.58 -68.98 34.01
#